data_AF-A0ABD1PHB9-F1
#
_entry.id   AF-A0ABD1PHB9-F1
#
_cell.length_a   1.000
_cell.length_b   1.000
_cell.length_c   1.000
_cell.angle_alpha   90.00
_cell.angle_beta   90.00
_cell.angle_gamma   90.00
#
_symmetry.space_group_name_H-M   'P 1'
#
loop_
_entity.id
_entity.type
_entity.pdbx_description
1 polymer ?
#
loop_
_entity_poly.entity_id
_entity_poly.type
_entity_poly.pdbx_seq_one_letter_code
_entity_poly.pdbx_strand_id
1 'polypeptide(L)'
;MKLPEFLFHQLDDQGNSIMHLAAMNGELEPWRIPGAALQMQWEIKWYKHVKHSIPPLCFAHNNNKGETPRKIFKQTHEKLIKEGSYWLIKTSESCSVIAALIAAVAFATSATMPGGLDDKTGHPVLEDHIAFDVFSITSLVALCLSITALVFFLAIILRDAKNVNSK
;
A
#
# COMPACT_ATOMS: atom_id res chain seq x y z
N MET A 1 -17.89 7.56 -15.91
CA MET A 1 -19.15 6.96 -16.42
C MET A 1 -20.28 7.38 -15.48
N LYS A 2 -21.35 8.01 -16.00
CA LYS A 2 -22.54 8.35 -15.19
C LYS A 2 -23.47 7.13 -15.17
N LEU A 3 -24.03 6.83 -14.01
CA LEU A 3 -25.03 5.76 -13.88
C LEU A 3 -26.38 6.26 -14.41
N PRO A 4 -27.13 5.43 -15.18
CA PRO A 4 -28.49 5.76 -15.58
C PRO A 4 -29.41 6.02 -14.38
N GLU A 5 -30.20 7.09 -14.42
CA GLU A 5 -31.02 7.52 -13.28
C GLU A 5 -32.10 6.51 -12.88
N PHE A 6 -32.63 5.74 -13.83
CA PHE A 6 -33.66 4.72 -13.54
C PHE A 6 -33.15 3.63 -12.57
N LEU A 7 -31.84 3.38 -12.54
CA LEU A 7 -31.23 2.39 -11.64
C LEU A 7 -31.29 2.83 -10.16
N PHE A 8 -31.47 4.13 -9.88
CA PHE A 8 -31.48 4.64 -8.50
C PHE A 8 -32.75 4.24 -7.73
N HIS A 9 -33.81 3.89 -8.45
CA HIS A 9 -35.09 3.49 -7.88
C HIS A 9 -35.39 1.99 -8.05
N GLN A 10 -34.56 1.26 -8.79
CA GLN A 10 -34.73 -0.18 -8.96
C GLN A 10 -34.23 -0.95 -7.75
N LEU A 11 -35.00 -1.97 -7.39
CA LEU A 11 -34.68 -2.98 -6.39
C LEU A 11 -34.75 -4.34 -7.08
N ASP A 12 -33.85 -5.26 -6.73
CA ASP A 12 -33.97 -6.66 -7.12
C ASP A 12 -35.05 -7.39 -6.30
N ASP A 13 -35.28 -8.66 -6.60
CA ASP A 13 -36.27 -9.51 -5.90
C ASP A 13 -35.99 -9.66 -4.39
N GLN A 14 -34.77 -9.32 -3.94
CA GLN A 14 -34.35 -9.35 -2.54
C GLN A 14 -34.36 -7.97 -1.87
N GLY A 15 -34.86 -6.94 -2.55
CA GLY A 15 -34.87 -5.55 -2.05
C GLY A 15 -33.48 -4.90 -2.05
N ASN A 16 -32.51 -5.45 -2.79
CA ASN A 16 -31.19 -4.85 -2.90
C ASN A 16 -31.26 -3.67 -3.88
N SER A 17 -30.91 -2.48 -3.38
CA SER A 17 -30.65 -1.32 -4.24
C SER A 17 -29.31 -1.43 -4.96
N ILE A 18 -29.06 -0.56 -5.94
CA ILE A 18 -27.76 -0.46 -6.62
C ILE A 18 -26.55 -0.35 -5.66
N MET A 19 -26.74 0.26 -4.48
CA MET A 19 -25.69 0.33 -3.45
C MET A 19 -25.40 -1.03 -2.82
N HIS A 20 -26.42 -1.86 -2.61
CA HIS A 20 -26.24 -3.23 -2.11
C HIS A 20 -25.53 -4.10 -3.16
N LEU A 21 -25.91 -3.97 -4.43
CA LEU A 21 -25.26 -4.68 -5.53
C LEU A 21 -23.79 -4.28 -5.69
N ALA A 22 -23.49 -2.98 -5.64
CA ALA A 22 -22.11 -2.49 -5.64
C ALA A 22 -21.31 -2.87 -4.39
N ALA A 23 -21.99 -3.29 -3.32
CA ALA A 23 -21.36 -3.78 -2.10
C ALA A 23 -21.08 -5.29 -2.11
N MET A 24 -21.67 -6.04 -3.06
CA MET A 24 -21.48 -7.47 -3.15
C MET A 24 -20.20 -7.78 -3.93
N ASN A 25 -19.34 -8.62 -3.34
CA ASN A 25 -18.27 -9.26 -4.08
C ASN A 25 -18.89 -10.41 -4.91
N GLY A 26 -19.08 -10.21 -6.21
CA GLY A 26 -19.72 -11.19 -7.09
C GLY A 26 -18.88 -12.45 -7.31
N GLU A 27 -19.53 -13.57 -7.68
CA GLU A 27 -18.84 -14.81 -8.08
C GLU A 27 -18.18 -14.70 -9.46
N LEU A 28 -18.72 -13.83 -10.33
CA LEU A 28 -18.01 -13.42 -11.53
C LEU A 28 -16.96 -12.40 -11.12
N GLU A 29 -15.70 -12.71 -11.40
CA GLU A 29 -14.62 -11.72 -11.48
C GLU A 29 -14.55 -11.20 -12.92
N PRO A 30 -15.30 -10.13 -13.30
CA PRO A 30 -15.20 -9.57 -14.64
C PRO A 30 -13.80 -9.01 -14.94
N TRP A 31 -13.01 -8.72 -13.90
CA TRP A 31 -11.67 -8.16 -14.01
C TRP A 31 -10.71 -8.97 -13.16
N ARG A 32 -9.73 -9.63 -13.80
CA ARG A 32 -8.62 -10.28 -13.07
C ARG A 32 -7.66 -9.21 -12.54
N ILE A 33 -7.96 -8.65 -11.37
CA ILE A 33 -7.04 -7.74 -10.71
C ILE A 33 -5.98 -8.59 -10.00
N PRO A 34 -4.68 -8.37 -10.27
CA PRO A 34 -3.64 -9.20 -9.66
C PRO A 34 -3.56 -8.93 -8.16
N GLY A 35 -3.85 -9.95 -7.35
CA GLY A 35 -3.65 -9.93 -5.89
C GLY A 35 -4.82 -9.33 -5.10
N ALA A 36 -5.13 -9.97 -3.98
CA ALA A 36 -6.28 -9.65 -3.14
C ALA A 36 -6.28 -8.20 -2.62
N ALA A 37 -5.10 -7.62 -2.34
CA ALA A 37 -4.99 -6.24 -1.87
C ALA A 37 -5.42 -5.22 -2.95
N LEU A 38 -5.00 -5.43 -4.20
CA LEU A 38 -5.36 -4.54 -5.31
C LEU A 38 -6.82 -4.71 -5.71
N GLN A 39 -7.34 -5.93 -5.66
CA GLN A 39 -8.78 -6.20 -5.82
C GLN A 39 -9.58 -5.44 -4.75
N MET A 40 -9.19 -5.52 -3.48
CA MET A 40 -9.87 -4.80 -2.40
C MET A 40 -9.83 -3.27 -2.60
N GLN A 41 -8.71 -2.72 -3.06
CA GLN A 41 -8.61 -1.28 -3.38
C GLN A 41 -9.59 -0.87 -4.48
N TRP A 42 -9.76 -1.71 -5.49
CA TRP A 42 -10.71 -1.49 -6.58
C TRP A 42 -12.14 -1.54 -6.09
N GLU A 43 -12.51 -2.55 -5.31
CA GLU A 43 -13.85 -2.68 -4.73
C GLU A 43 -14.23 -1.46 -3.88
N ILE A 44 -13.28 -0.94 -3.08
CA ILE A 44 -13.48 0.30 -2.32
C ILE A 44 -13.69 1.50 -3.25
N LYS A 45 -12.89 1.63 -4.31
CA LYS A 45 -13.02 2.73 -5.29
C LYS A 45 -14.35 2.65 -6.04
N TRP A 46 -14.74 1.45 -6.45
CA TRP A 46 -16.01 1.18 -7.13
C TRP A 46 -17.20 1.52 -6.23
N TYR A 47 -17.23 1.00 -5.01
CA TYR A 47 -18.28 1.30 -4.04
C TYR A 47 -18.39 2.81 -3.77
N LYS A 48 -17.26 3.52 -3.64
CA LYS A 48 -17.24 4.98 -3.52
C LYS A 48 -17.77 5.65 -4.79
N HIS A 49 -17.37 5.22 -5.97
CA HIS A 49 -17.84 5.78 -7.24
C HIS A 49 -19.36 5.68 -7.37
N VAL A 50 -19.92 4.50 -7.09
CA VAL A 50 -21.36 4.27 -7.07
C VAL A 50 -22.03 5.17 -6.04
N LYS A 51 -21.49 5.23 -4.81
CA LYS A 51 -22.02 6.09 -3.75
C LYS A 51 -22.10 7.56 -4.15
N HIS A 52 -21.06 8.11 -4.79
CA HIS A 52 -21.06 9.52 -5.20
C HIS A 52 -21.91 9.79 -6.44
N SER A 53 -22.29 8.74 -7.17
CA SER A 53 -23.09 8.86 -8.39
C SER A 53 -24.60 8.88 -8.13
N ILE A 54 -25.03 8.61 -6.89
CA ILE A 54 -26.45 8.45 -6.52
C ILE A 54 -26.89 9.61 -5.61
N PRO A 55 -28.12 10.14 -5.76
CA PRO A 55 -28.67 11.17 -4.87
C PRO A 55 -28.72 10.74 -3.38
N PRO A 56 -28.57 11.68 -2.42
CA PRO A 56 -28.52 11.36 -0.99
C PRO A 56 -29.73 10.64 -0.41
N LEU A 57 -30.91 10.86 -0.98
CA LEU A 57 -32.16 10.24 -0.54
C LEU A 57 -32.17 8.71 -0.71
N CYS A 58 -31.34 8.16 -1.59
CA CYS A 58 -31.29 6.73 -1.89
C CYS A 58 -30.33 5.94 -0.98
N PHE A 59 -29.63 6.58 -0.03
CA PHE A 59 -28.63 5.91 0.82
C PHE A 59 -29.22 5.08 1.98
N ALA A 60 -30.44 5.40 2.42
CA ALA A 60 -31.01 4.87 3.66
C ALA A 60 -32.01 3.71 3.41
N HIS A 61 -31.78 2.91 2.37
CA HIS A 61 -32.58 1.71 2.12
C HIS A 61 -31.90 0.49 2.73
N ASN A 62 -32.68 -0.38 3.37
CA ASN A 62 -32.27 -1.69 3.81
C ASN A 62 -32.93 -2.74 2.91
N ASN A 63 -32.22 -3.82 2.60
CA ASN A 63 -32.80 -4.93 1.84
C ASN A 63 -33.86 -5.70 2.65
N ASN A 64 -34.47 -6.73 2.04
CA ASN A 64 -35.51 -7.55 2.70
C ASN A 64 -35.02 -8.28 3.96
N LYS A 65 -33.70 -8.40 4.16
CA LYS A 65 -33.06 -8.96 5.36
C LYS A 65 -32.74 -7.90 6.43
N GLY A 66 -33.10 -6.64 6.20
CA GLY A 66 -32.79 -5.52 7.08
C GLY A 66 -31.31 -5.12 7.08
N GLU A 67 -30.55 -5.50 6.05
CA GLU A 67 -29.12 -5.24 5.96
C GLU A 67 -28.84 -3.96 5.18
N THR A 68 -27.79 -3.24 5.58
CA THR A 68 -27.32 -2.06 4.86
C THR A 68 -26.23 -2.45 3.85
N PRO A 69 -26.03 -1.66 2.77
CA PRO A 69 -24.94 -1.89 1.83
C PRO A 69 -23.56 -2.01 2.51
N ARG A 70 -23.33 -1.20 3.55
CA ARG A 70 -22.07 -1.21 4.31
C ARG A 70 -21.86 -2.54 5.04
N LYS A 71 -22.92 -3.14 5.59
CA LYS A 71 -22.84 -4.44 6.27
C LYS A 71 -22.50 -5.55 5.28
N ILE A 72 -23.18 -5.56 4.12
CA ILE A 72 -22.92 -6.52 3.04
C ILE A 72 -21.48 -6.39 2.53
N PHE A 73 -20.99 -5.16 2.30
CA PHE A 73 -19.60 -4.94 1.86
C PHE A 73 -18.60 -5.58 2.82
N LYS A 74 -18.77 -5.34 4.12
CA LYS A 74 -17.87 -5.89 5.14
C LYS A 74 -17.90 -7.42 5.18
N GLN A 75 -19.06 -8.04 5.05
CA GLN A 75 -19.23 -9.49 5.12
C GLN A 75 -18.69 -10.18 3.87
N THR A 76 -19.07 -9.71 2.69
CA THR A 76 -18.68 -10.32 1.41
C THR A 76 -17.18 -10.18 1.12
N HIS A 77 -16.54 -9.11 1.61
CA HIS A 77 -15.12 -8.83 1.38
C HIS A 77 -14.23 -9.30 2.55
N GLU A 78 -14.75 -9.99 3.57
CA GLU A 78 -13.96 -10.38 4.75
C GLU A 78 -12.73 -11.22 4.37
N LYS A 79 -12.92 -12.22 3.50
CA LYS A 79 -11.84 -13.08 3.01
C LYS A 79 -10.80 -12.27 2.23
N LEU A 80 -11.25 -11.39 1.34
CA LEU A 80 -10.39 -10.54 0.53
C LEU A 80 -9.55 -9.58 1.39
N ILE A 81 -10.13 -9.03 2.46
CA ILE A 81 -9.42 -8.22 3.44
C ILE A 81 -8.34 -9.04 4.15
N LYS A 82 -8.64 -10.27 4.58
CA LYS A 82 -7.66 -11.14 5.26
C LYS A 82 -6.50 -11.49 4.33
N GLU A 83 -6.80 -11.94 3.12
CA GLU A 83 -5.77 -12.32 2.12
C GLU A 83 -4.96 -11.12 1.65
N GLY A 84 -5.61 -9.99 1.41
CA GLY A 84 -4.95 -8.73 1.05
C GLY A 84 -4.04 -8.22 2.17
N SER A 85 -4.50 -8.28 3.42
CA SER A 85 -3.69 -7.88 4.58
C SER A 85 -2.47 -8.80 4.74
N TYR A 86 -2.66 -10.11 4.64
CA TYR A 86 -1.57 -11.09 4.71
C TYR A 86 -0.52 -10.86 3.61
N TRP A 87 -0.97 -10.66 2.37
CA TRP A 87 -0.07 -10.40 1.23
C TRP A 87 0.73 -9.11 1.41
N LEU A 88 0.09 -8.03 1.89
CA LEU A 88 0.75 -6.77 2.18
C LEU A 88 1.81 -6.91 3.28
N ILE A 89 1.47 -7.58 4.38
CA ILE A 89 2.39 -7.82 5.50
C ILE A 89 3.62 -8.60 5.01
N LYS A 90 3.42 -9.74 4.35
CA LYS A 90 4.52 -10.61 3.88
C LYS A 90 5.44 -9.90 2.89
N THR A 91 4.86 -9.13 1.97
CA THR A 91 5.63 -8.34 0.99
C THR A 91 6.43 -7.25 1.70
N SER A 92 5.85 -6.62 2.71
CA SER A 92 6.48 -5.56 3.49
C SER A 92 7.63 -6.06 4.37
N GLU A 93 7.49 -7.24 4.97
CA GLU A 93 8.58 -7.90 5.70
C GLU A 93 9.77 -8.16 4.76
N SER A 94 9.51 -8.74 3.59
CA SER A 94 10.55 -9.02 2.59
C SER A 94 11.25 -7.74 2.10
N CYS A 95 10.47 -6.68 1.83
CA CYS A 95 11.00 -5.38 1.42
C CYS A 95 11.84 -4.72 2.52
N SER A 96 11.45 -4.85 3.79
CA SER A 96 12.21 -4.30 4.93
C SER A 96 13.59 -4.93 5.04
N VAL A 97 13.69 -6.24 4.81
CA VAL A 97 14.97 -6.97 4.79
C VAL A 97 15.85 -6.47 3.63
N ILE A 98 15.29 -6.31 2.44
CA ILE A 98 16.02 -5.80 1.27
C ILE A 98 16.52 -4.37 1.53
N ALA A 99 15.66 -3.50 2.08
CA ALA A 99 16.02 -2.12 2.40
C ALA A 99 17.13 -2.04 3.47
N ALA A 100 17.09 -2.91 4.50
CA ALA A 100 18.15 -3.01 5.49
C ALA A 100 19.48 -3.49 4.86
N LEU A 101 19.42 -4.45 3.94
CA LEU A 101 20.59 -4.93 3.20
C LEU A 101 21.21 -3.82 2.32
N ILE A 102 20.39 -3.06 1.59
CA ILE A 102 20.84 -1.91 0.80
C ILE A 102 21.50 -0.86 1.71
N ALA A 103 20.90 -0.55 2.86
CA ALA A 103 21.47 0.39 3.82
C ALA A 103 22.82 -0.09 4.36
N ALA A 104 22.97 -1.39 4.65
CA ALA A 104 24.22 -1.98 5.10
C ALA A 104 25.33 -1.92 4.02
N VAL A 105 24.98 -2.21 2.75
CA VAL A 105 25.93 -2.10 1.63
C VAL A 105 26.32 -0.63 1.38
N ALA A 106 25.36 0.30 1.43
CA ALA A 106 25.64 1.73 1.33
C ALA A 106 26.54 2.22 2.47
N PHE A 107 26.32 1.73 3.70
CA PHE A 107 27.16 2.05 4.84
C PHE A 107 28.59 1.53 4.66
N ALA A 108 28.73 0.23 4.31
CA ALA A 108 30.04 -0.38 4.07
C ALA A 108 30.82 0.35 2.97
N THR A 109 30.17 0.68 1.85
CA THR A 109 30.79 1.41 0.73
C THR A 109 31.18 2.84 1.10
N SER A 110 30.38 3.54 1.90
CA SER A 110 30.75 4.87 2.41
C SER A 110 31.89 4.84 3.43
N ALA A 111 32.01 3.75 4.20
CA ALA A 111 33.05 3.56 5.20
C ALA A 111 34.38 3.08 4.58
N THR A 112 34.35 2.49 3.39
CA THR A 112 35.55 2.12 2.63
C THR A 112 36.06 3.32 1.84
N MET A 113 37.25 3.83 2.19
CA MET A 113 37.92 4.85 1.39
C MET A 113 38.48 4.22 0.10
N PRO A 114 38.04 4.66 -1.09
CA PRO A 114 38.64 4.17 -2.34
C PRO A 114 40.12 4.55 -2.36
N GLY A 115 40.98 3.59 -2.72
CA GLY A 115 42.44 3.76 -2.74
C GLY A 115 43.14 3.47 -1.40
N GLY A 116 42.41 3.31 -0.30
CA GLY A 116 42.99 3.08 1.03
C GLY A 116 43.57 4.34 1.66
N LEU A 117 44.21 4.17 2.81
CA LEU A 117 44.93 5.22 3.53
C LEU A 117 46.43 5.08 3.24
N ASP A 118 47.13 6.20 3.12
CA ASP A 118 48.59 6.21 3.07
C ASP A 118 49.15 5.82 4.44
N ASP A 119 49.98 4.78 4.49
CA ASP A 119 50.57 4.22 5.71
C ASP A 119 51.43 5.22 6.49
N LYS A 120 51.89 6.30 5.84
CA LYS A 120 52.75 7.33 6.45
C LYS A 120 51.99 8.53 7.00
N THR A 121 50.94 8.96 6.31
CA THR A 121 50.22 10.20 6.62
C THR A 121 48.83 9.94 7.20
N GLY A 122 48.26 8.74 6.99
CA GLY A 122 46.90 8.39 7.39
C GLY A 122 45.81 9.04 6.54
N HIS A 123 46.20 9.74 5.46
CA HIS A 123 45.29 10.40 4.54
C HIS A 123 44.83 9.46 3.41
N PRO A 124 43.62 9.64 2.87
CA PRO A 124 43.18 8.88 1.71
C PRO A 124 44.13 9.06 0.52
N VAL A 125 44.58 7.96 -0.08
CA VAL A 125 45.55 7.97 -1.20
C VAL A 125 45.03 8.74 -2.42
N LEU A 126 43.71 8.87 -2.56
CA LEU A 126 43.05 9.53 -3.67
C LEU A 126 42.47 10.93 -3.30
N GLU A 127 42.84 11.50 -2.15
CA GLU A 127 42.29 12.78 -1.63
C GLU A 127 42.37 13.93 -2.66
N ASP A 128 43.44 14.00 -3.44
CA ASP A 128 43.65 15.08 -4.43
C ASP A 128 42.87 14.91 -5.75
N HIS A 129 42.10 13.82 -5.90
CA HIS A 129 41.33 13.57 -7.11
C HIS A 129 39.87 14.02 -6.97
N ILE A 130 39.40 14.88 -7.89
CA ILE A 130 37.99 15.30 -7.97
C ILE A 130 37.01 14.11 -7.99
N ALA A 131 37.43 12.98 -8.57
CA ALA A 131 36.63 11.75 -8.58
C ALA A 131 36.38 11.18 -7.16
N PHE A 132 37.34 11.34 -6.24
CA PHE A 132 37.23 10.91 -4.85
C PHE A 132 36.24 11.77 -4.06
N ASP A 133 36.28 13.09 -4.25
CA ASP A 133 35.32 14.01 -3.62
C ASP A 133 33.89 13.75 -4.11
N VAL A 134 33.71 13.62 -5.43
CA VAL A 134 32.41 13.30 -6.03
C VAL A 134 31.89 11.95 -5.53
N PHE A 135 32.75 10.94 -5.45
CA PHE A 135 32.40 9.63 -4.90
C PHE A 135 31.97 9.73 -3.43
N SER A 136 32.73 10.44 -2.60
CA SER A 136 32.46 10.55 -1.16
C SER A 136 31.15 11.29 -0.87
N ILE A 137 30.92 12.41 -1.56
CA ILE A 137 29.69 13.20 -1.43
C ILE A 137 28.48 12.40 -1.91
N THR A 138 28.56 11.77 -3.08
CA THR A 138 27.43 10.98 -3.63
C THR A 138 27.13 9.75 -2.78
N SER A 139 28.15 9.07 -2.26
CA SER A 139 27.99 7.93 -1.35
C SER A 139 27.33 8.34 -0.03
N LEU A 140 27.72 9.48 0.55
CA LEU A 140 27.09 10.02 1.75
C LEU A 140 25.62 10.37 1.51
N VAL A 141 25.32 11.07 0.42
CA VAL A 141 23.94 11.44 0.05
C VAL A 141 23.09 10.18 -0.19
N ALA A 142 23.63 9.20 -0.91
CA ALA A 142 22.94 7.92 -1.15
C ALA A 142 22.64 7.17 0.15
N LEU A 143 23.60 7.14 1.10
CA LEU A 143 23.41 6.54 2.42
C LEU A 143 22.32 7.26 3.22
N CYS A 144 22.36 8.59 3.29
CA CYS A 144 21.37 9.39 4.01
C CYS A 144 19.95 9.18 3.45
N LEU A 145 19.80 9.16 2.12
CA LEU A 145 18.53 8.89 1.46
C LEU A 145 18.05 7.46 1.71
N SER A 146 18.96 6.47 1.66
CA SER A 146 18.64 5.06 1.92
C SER A 146 18.15 4.84 3.35
N ILE A 147 18.84 5.41 4.35
CA ILE A 147 18.44 5.29 5.76
C ILE A 147 17.10 5.99 5.98
N THR A 148 16.92 7.18 5.41
CA THR A 148 15.68 7.95 5.53
C THR A 148 14.50 7.18 4.93
N ALA A 149 14.66 6.61 3.73
CA ALA A 149 13.66 5.76 3.10
C ALA A 149 13.33 4.53 3.94
N LEU A 150 14.35 3.86 4.49
CA LEU A 150 14.17 2.72 5.39
C LEU A 150 13.37 3.09 6.64
N VAL A 151 13.70 4.21 7.29
CA VAL A 151 12.99 4.70 8.48
C VAL A 151 11.52 4.99 8.16
N PHE A 152 11.23 5.68 7.05
CA PHE A 152 9.85 5.93 6.62
C PHE A 152 9.10 4.63 6.33
N PHE A 153 9.75 3.69 5.64
CA PHE A 153 9.15 2.39 5.32
C PHE A 153 8.80 1.60 6.58
N LEU A 154 9.74 1.49 7.54
CA LEU A 154 9.51 0.84 8.83
C LEU A 154 8.42 1.56 9.64
N ALA A 155 8.41 2.89 9.64
CA ALA A 155 7.41 3.67 10.35
C ALA A 155 5.98 3.41 9.85
N ILE A 156 5.80 3.21 8.54
CA ILE A 156 4.50 2.83 7.94
C ILE A 156 4.07 1.45 8.46
N ILE A 157 4.96 0.46 8.42
CA ILE A 157 4.67 -0.91 8.88
C ILE A 157 4.33 -0.94 10.37
N LEU A 158 5.14 -0.25 11.19
CA LEU A 158 4.97 -0.19 12.63
C LEU A 158 3.66 0.49 13.05
N ARG A 159 3.19 1.47 12.27
CA ARG A 159 1.87 2.09 12.49
C ARG A 159 0.74 1.08 12.32
N ASP A 160 0.81 0.24 11.29
CA ASP A 160 -0.22 -0.77 11.04
C ASP A 160 -0.16 -1.91 12.06
N ALA A 161 1.03 -2.30 12.51
CA ALA A 161 1.21 -3.32 13.56
C ALA A 161 0.63 -2.89 14.92
N LYS A 162 0.73 -1.61 15.29
CA LYS A 162 0.14 -1.09 16.55
C LYS A 162 -1.41 -1.08 16.53
N ASN A 163 -2.03 -0.96 15.36
CA ASN A 163 -3.50 -1.05 15.25
C ASN A 163 -4.03 -2.49 15.37
N VAL A 164 -3.20 -3.50 15.14
CA VAL A 164 -3.58 -4.93 15.30
C VAL A 164 -3.52 -5.38 16.76
N ASN A 165 -2.58 -4.87 17.56
CA ASN A 165 -2.44 -5.23 18.98
C ASN A 165 -3.33 -4.40 19.95
N SER A 166 -4.24 -3.57 19.41
CA SER A 166 -5.16 -2.72 20.18
C SER A 166 -6.62 -3.23 20.16
N LYS A 167 -6.87 -4.49 19.77
CA LYS A 167 -8.19 -5.12 19.84
C LYS A 167 -8.15 -6.44 20.58
#